data_AF-A0A1G3UL68-F1
#
_entry.id   AF-A0A1G3UL68-F1
#
_cell.length_a   1.000
_cell.length_b   1.000
_cell.length_c   1.000
_cell.angle_alpha   90.00
_cell.angle_beta   90.00
_cell.angle_gamma   90.00
#
_symmetry.space_group_name_H-M   'P 1'
#
loop_
_entity.id
_entity.type
_entity.pdbx_description
1 polymer ?
#
loop_
_entity_poly.entity_id
_entity_poly.type
_entity_poly.pdbx_seq_one_letter_code
_entity_poly.pdbx_strand_id
1 'polypeptide(L)'
;MHRMITQHTLFSKEPFIKTVIFLMMSLLCVFFLLWPSKSLSSSYVINLKNGGHITTSFYWREGTEIRFYVEGGTMGIQRAAIARIEETGEDISSKAGVIHDKAVQKEGQAEGAPAIQKPMGDGPEKKDRPEKTGLSPQEIKAYGEKKRRMEEDLKEATERLRKASREQNPEVKEKAKADMRRISGQIYELTDQVKRQNTGGKLPDDWWRK
;
A
#
# COMPACT_ATOMS: atom_id res chain seq x y z
N MET A 1 69.86 -29.15 63.07
CA MET A 1 68.40 -29.01 63.30
C MET A 1 67.81 -28.32 62.09
N HIS A 2 66.98 -29.03 61.34
CA HIS A 2 66.43 -28.63 60.04
C HIS A 2 65.47 -27.46 60.13
N ARG A 3 65.64 -26.46 59.25
CA ARG A 3 64.58 -25.51 58.90
C ARG A 3 63.77 -26.11 57.75
N MET A 4 62.51 -26.48 58.03
CA MET A 4 61.51 -26.77 57.00
C MET A 4 61.13 -25.49 56.29
N ILE A 5 61.30 -25.45 54.96
CA ILE A 5 60.80 -24.40 54.08
C ILE A 5 59.43 -24.86 53.58
N THR A 6 58.38 -24.27 54.13
CA THR A 6 57.00 -24.46 53.66
C THR A 6 56.78 -23.59 52.42
N GLN A 7 56.84 -24.19 51.24
CA GLN A 7 56.45 -23.53 49.99
C GLN A 7 54.91 -23.50 49.92
N HIS A 8 54.33 -22.32 50.14
CA HIS A 8 52.93 -22.06 49.83
C HIS A 8 52.76 -21.99 48.30
N THR A 9 52.19 -23.05 47.72
CA THR A 9 51.73 -23.07 46.34
C THR A 9 50.56 -22.10 46.19
N LEU A 10 50.85 -20.91 45.66
CA LEU A 10 49.83 -19.97 45.19
C LEU A 10 49.19 -20.56 43.93
N PHE A 11 48.10 -21.28 44.13
CA PHE A 11 47.22 -21.78 43.08
C PHE A 11 46.63 -20.58 42.33
N SER A 12 47.29 -20.19 41.23
CA SER A 12 46.91 -19.05 40.41
C SER A 12 45.52 -19.28 39.81
N LYS A 13 44.55 -18.45 40.23
CA LYS A 13 43.14 -18.50 39.79
C LYS A 13 42.90 -17.91 38.39
N GLU A 14 43.96 -17.41 37.74
CA GLU A 14 43.96 -16.81 36.41
C GLU A 14 43.29 -17.65 35.29
N PRO A 15 43.55 -18.97 35.15
CA PRO A 15 42.95 -19.74 34.06
C PRO A 15 41.47 -20.02 34.33
N PHE A 16 41.09 -20.16 35.61
CA PHE A 16 39.71 -20.48 35.99
C PHE A 16 38.75 -19.32 35.68
N ILE A 17 39.18 -18.07 35.94
CA ILE A 17 38.35 -16.88 35.68
C ILE A 17 38.11 -16.71 34.17
N LYS A 18 39.13 -16.94 33.33
CA LYS A 18 39.01 -16.80 31.87
C LYS A 18 38.04 -17.83 31.27
N THR A 19 38.10 -19.08 31.75
CA THR A 19 37.16 -20.13 31.31
C THR A 19 35.73 -19.81 31.74
N VAL A 20 35.52 -19.31 32.97
CA VAL A 20 34.19 -18.92 33.45
C VAL A 20 33.61 -17.74 32.67
N ILE A 21 34.42 -16.73 32.35
CA ILE A 21 33.99 -15.59 31.52
C ILE A 21 33.63 -16.05 30.10
N PHE A 22 34.44 -16.91 29.49
CA PHE A 22 34.18 -17.45 28.15
C PHE A 22 32.89 -18.27 28.11
N LEU A 23 32.64 -19.09 29.15
CA LEU A 23 31.44 -19.89 29.28
C LEU A 23 30.20 -19.01 29.49
N MET A 24 30.30 -17.96 30.31
CA MET A 24 29.23 -16.97 30.49
C MET A 24 28.91 -16.18 29.22
N MET A 25 29.92 -15.75 28.45
CA MET A 25 29.71 -15.08 27.16
C MET A 25 29.09 -16.01 26.13
N SER A 26 29.52 -17.28 26.08
CA SER A 26 28.92 -18.29 25.20
C SER A 26 27.44 -18.51 25.54
N LEU A 27 27.12 -18.66 26.84
CA LEU A 27 25.74 -18.81 27.31
C LEU A 27 24.88 -17.58 26.97
N LEU A 28 25.43 -16.38 27.11
CA LEU A 28 24.77 -15.13 26.76
C LEU A 28 24.49 -15.05 25.25
N CYS A 29 25.44 -15.43 24.39
CA CYS A 29 25.26 -15.49 22.95
C CYS A 29 24.15 -16.47 22.55
N VAL A 30 24.11 -17.66 23.17
CA VAL A 30 23.05 -18.65 22.93
C VAL A 30 21.69 -18.11 23.41
N PHE A 31 21.65 -17.38 24.53
CA PHE A 31 20.44 -16.72 25.01
C PHE A 31 19.92 -15.63 24.03
N PHE A 32 20.81 -14.85 23.42
CA PHE A 32 20.44 -13.89 22.37
C PHE A 32 19.95 -14.57 21.08
N LEU A 33 20.44 -15.76 20.76
CA LEU A 33 19.96 -16.55 19.61
C LEU A 33 18.63 -17.27 19.88
N LEU A 34 18.34 -17.58 21.14
CA LEU A 34 17.08 -18.19 21.58
C LEU A 34 15.98 -17.16 21.81
N TRP A 35 16.29 -15.86 21.83
CA TRP A 35 15.24 -14.85 21.81
C TRP A 35 14.50 -14.98 20.48
N PRO A 36 13.19 -15.29 20.48
CA PRO A 36 12.42 -15.23 19.26
C PRO A 36 12.51 -13.79 18.77
N SER A 37 13.30 -13.59 17.72
CA SER A 37 13.20 -12.43 16.87
C SER A 37 11.74 -12.35 16.50
N LYS A 38 10.99 -11.48 17.17
CA LYS A 38 9.68 -11.06 16.72
C LYS A 38 9.92 -10.25 15.45
N SER A 39 10.37 -10.92 14.39
CA SER A 39 10.12 -10.52 13.01
C SER A 39 8.62 -10.72 12.80
N LEU A 40 7.84 -9.89 13.48
CA LEU A 40 6.45 -9.65 13.19
C LEU A 40 6.47 -9.04 11.80
N SER A 41 6.05 -9.82 10.81
CA SER A 41 5.49 -9.30 9.57
C SER A 41 4.28 -8.43 9.94
N SER A 42 4.56 -7.24 10.47
CA SER A 42 3.54 -6.31 10.93
C SER A 42 2.98 -5.61 9.70
N SER A 43 1.72 -5.88 9.40
CA SER A 43 1.00 -5.19 8.35
C SER A 43 0.35 -3.96 8.97
N TYR A 44 0.71 -2.77 8.53
CA TYR A 44 0.17 -1.52 9.03
C TYR A 44 -0.99 -1.07 8.16
N VAL A 45 -2.12 -0.76 8.78
CA VAL A 45 -3.26 -0.13 8.12
C VAL A 45 -3.28 1.36 8.50
N ILE A 46 -2.98 2.20 7.53
CA ILE A 46 -3.03 3.66 7.64
C ILE A 46 -4.43 4.11 7.22
N ASN A 47 -5.24 4.47 8.20
CA ASN A 47 -6.57 5.05 8.00
C ASN A 47 -6.45 6.56 7.76
N LEU A 48 -7.05 7.03 6.68
CA LEU A 48 -7.09 8.43 6.25
C LEU A 48 -8.39 9.09 6.71
N LYS A 49 -8.36 10.42 6.89
CA LYS A 49 -9.54 11.20 7.33
C LYS A 49 -10.70 11.19 6.33
N ASN A 50 -10.43 10.88 5.07
CA ASN A 50 -11.45 10.73 4.03
C ASN A 50 -12.13 9.35 4.02
N GLY A 51 -11.80 8.48 4.98
CA GLY A 51 -12.31 7.10 5.06
C GLY A 51 -11.55 6.09 4.18
N GLY A 52 -10.52 6.52 3.45
CA GLY A 52 -9.61 5.61 2.76
C GLY A 52 -8.68 4.90 3.75
N HIS A 53 -8.23 3.69 3.42
CA HIS A 53 -7.21 2.97 4.18
C HIS A 53 -6.11 2.48 3.24
N ILE A 54 -4.89 2.39 3.77
CA ILE A 54 -3.72 1.92 3.04
C ILE A 54 -3.02 0.87 3.88
N THR A 55 -2.84 -0.31 3.31
CA THR A 55 -2.12 -1.40 3.95
C THR A 55 -0.66 -1.40 3.48
N THR A 56 0.29 -1.41 4.41
CA THR A 56 1.73 -1.42 4.10
C THR A 56 2.51 -2.22 5.14
N SER A 57 3.54 -2.93 4.71
CA SER A 57 4.42 -3.71 5.61
C SER A 57 5.35 -2.82 6.43
N PHE A 58 5.63 -1.60 5.95
CA PHE A 58 6.56 -0.70 6.61
C PHE A 58 6.27 0.76 6.28
N TYR A 59 6.31 1.61 7.30
CA TYR A 59 6.24 3.06 7.14
C TYR A 59 7.33 3.74 7.97
N TRP A 60 7.74 4.92 7.54
CA TRP A 60 8.64 5.79 8.28
C TRP A 60 8.19 7.24 8.18
N ARG A 61 8.70 8.07 9.09
CA ARG A 61 8.39 9.49 9.12
C ARG A 61 9.52 10.28 8.46
N GLU A 62 9.16 11.18 7.56
CA GLU A 62 10.09 12.10 6.92
C GLU A 62 9.49 13.51 6.99
N GLY A 63 9.94 14.29 7.98
CA GLY A 63 9.39 15.62 8.26
C GLY A 63 7.90 15.56 8.62
N THR A 64 7.07 16.21 7.79
CA THR A 64 5.60 16.27 7.93
C THR A 64 4.86 15.14 7.22
N GLU A 65 5.58 14.29 6.50
CA GLU A 65 5.04 13.19 5.71
C GLU A 65 5.31 11.83 6.37
N ILE A 66 4.38 10.91 6.17
CA ILE A 66 4.59 9.49 6.40
C ILE A 66 4.83 8.86 5.04
N ARG A 67 5.94 8.13 4.93
CA ARG A 67 6.30 7.37 3.74
C ARG A 67 6.15 5.89 3.98
N PHE A 68 5.80 5.18 2.92
CA PHE A 68 5.63 3.74 2.94
C PHE A 68 5.89 3.15 1.55
N TYR A 69 6.13 1.85 1.50
CA TYR A 69 6.35 1.14 0.24
C TYR A 69 5.04 0.83 -0.47
N VAL A 70 5.03 1.04 -1.78
CA VAL A 70 3.95 0.68 -2.71
C VAL A 70 4.54 -0.06 -3.91
N GLU A 71 3.72 -0.80 -4.65
CA GLU A 71 4.16 -1.38 -5.93
C GLU A 71 4.67 -0.26 -6.85
N GLY A 72 5.98 -0.26 -7.12
CA GLY A 72 6.64 0.77 -7.94
C GLY A 72 7.41 1.86 -7.19
N GLY A 73 7.54 1.79 -5.85
CA GLY A 73 8.48 2.64 -5.12
C GLY A 73 8.01 3.03 -3.72
N THR A 74 8.18 4.32 -3.39
CA THR A 74 7.79 4.89 -2.09
C THR A 74 6.76 5.97 -2.30
N MET A 75 5.71 5.96 -1.49
CA MET A 75 4.66 6.98 -1.51
C MET A 75 4.66 7.73 -0.19
N GLY A 76 4.50 9.06 -0.26
CA GLY A 76 4.40 9.94 0.89
C GLY A 76 3.00 10.51 1.06
N ILE A 77 2.49 10.51 2.28
CA ILE A 77 1.21 11.12 2.65
C ILE A 77 1.43 12.10 3.79
N GLN A 78 0.80 13.27 3.71
CA GLN A 78 0.84 14.24 4.78
C GLN A 78 0.18 13.70 6.04
N ARG A 79 0.86 13.86 7.19
CA ARG A 79 0.34 13.45 8.50
C ARG A 79 -1.02 14.07 8.82
N ALA A 80 -1.27 15.28 8.33
CA ALA A 80 -2.56 15.96 8.50
C ALA A 80 -3.76 15.21 7.88
N ALA A 81 -3.51 14.37 6.86
CA ALA A 81 -4.52 13.56 6.19
C ALA A 81 -4.77 12.20 6.87
N ILE A 82 -3.92 11.82 7.83
CA ILE A 82 -4.00 10.53 8.52
C ILE A 82 -4.94 10.66 9.72
N ALA A 83 -5.89 9.73 9.84
CA ALA A 83 -6.76 9.59 10.99
C ALA A 83 -6.12 8.68 12.05
N ARG A 84 -5.63 7.50 11.65
CA ARG A 84 -5.05 6.50 12.57
C ARG A 84 -4.11 5.53 11.84
N ILE A 85 -3.18 4.92 12.56
CA ILE A 85 -2.35 3.80 12.07
C ILE A 85 -2.57 2.63 13.01
N GLU A 86 -2.90 1.46 12.46
CA GLU A 86 -3.16 0.23 13.20
C GLU A 86 -2.18 -0.87 12.77
N GLU A 87 -1.61 -1.58 13.73
CA GLU A 87 -0.74 -2.72 13.48
C GLU A 87 -1.59 -3.99 13.46
N THR A 88 -1.66 -4.64 12.30
CA THR A 88 -2.37 -5.89 12.09
C THR A 88 -1.34 -7.01 12.04
N GLY A 89 -1.46 -7.98 12.94
CA GLY A 89 -0.57 -9.15 13.00
C GLY A 89 -0.80 -10.20 11.92
N GLU A 90 -1.60 -9.89 10.90
CA GLU A 90 -1.88 -10.78 9.78
C GLU A 90 -1.03 -10.41 8.56
N ASP A 91 -0.38 -11.42 8.00
CA ASP A 91 0.56 -11.31 6.89
C ASP A 91 -0.22 -11.14 5.57
N ILE A 92 -0.61 -9.91 5.23
CA ILE A 92 -1.32 -9.60 3.97
C ILE A 92 -0.31 -9.32 2.84
N SER A 93 0.63 -10.25 2.62
CA SER A 93 1.66 -10.17 1.56
C SER A 93 1.10 -10.43 0.14
N SER A 94 -0.20 -10.26 -0.09
CA SER A 94 -0.80 -10.51 -1.42
C SER A 94 -1.88 -9.51 -1.82
N LYS A 95 -1.99 -8.38 -1.13
CA LYS A 95 -3.02 -7.39 -1.46
C LYS A 95 -2.64 -5.95 -1.09
N ALA A 96 -1.47 -5.50 -1.55
CA ALA A 96 -1.17 -4.08 -1.67
C ALA A 96 -1.92 -3.45 -2.86
N GLY A 97 -3.24 -3.70 -2.94
CA GLY A 97 -4.14 -3.01 -3.83
C GLY A 97 -5.00 -2.10 -2.98
N VAL A 98 -5.01 -0.80 -3.27
CA VAL A 98 -5.94 0.16 -2.69
C VAL A 98 -7.36 -0.38 -2.88
N ILE A 99 -7.93 -0.98 -1.83
CA ILE A 99 -9.32 -1.42 -1.83
C ILE A 99 -10.16 -0.17 -1.55
N HIS A 100 -10.59 0.51 -2.60
CA HIS A 100 -11.79 1.33 -2.53
C HIS A 100 -13.00 0.39 -2.43
N ASP A 101 -13.21 -0.18 -1.24
CA ASP A 101 -14.45 -0.89 -0.95
C ASP A 101 -15.54 0.13 -0.65
N LYS A 102 -16.39 0.30 -1.65
CA LYS A 102 -17.55 1.15 -1.66
C LYS A 102 -18.72 0.31 -1.14
N ALA A 103 -18.92 0.29 0.18
CA ALA A 103 -20.10 -0.22 0.86
C ALA A 103 -20.07 0.31 2.30
N VAL A 104 -21.08 0.92 2.93
CA VAL A 104 -22.54 0.97 2.74
C VAL A 104 -23.06 1.99 3.80
N GLN A 105 -24.22 2.65 3.53
CA GLN A 105 -25.11 3.39 4.47
C GLN A 105 -24.50 4.57 5.27
N LYS A 106 -24.95 5.83 5.25
CA LYS A 106 -26.30 6.43 5.17
C LYS A 106 -27.36 5.70 6.00
N GLU A 107 -27.38 5.95 7.31
CA GLU A 107 -28.47 6.71 7.98
C GLU A 107 -28.19 6.89 9.48
N GLY A 108 -28.57 8.07 9.99
CA GLY A 108 -28.42 8.42 11.40
C GLY A 108 -28.66 9.90 11.70
N GLN A 109 -29.94 10.31 11.62
CA GLN A 109 -30.56 11.36 12.44
C GLN A 109 -30.60 12.81 11.90
N ALA A 110 -31.75 13.19 11.34
CA ALA A 110 -32.56 14.34 11.79
C ALA A 110 -33.93 14.34 11.08
N GLU A 111 -34.93 13.88 11.82
CA GLU A 111 -36.30 14.41 11.97
C GLU A 111 -36.85 15.44 10.95
N GLY A 112 -38.01 15.12 10.38
CA GLY A 112 -38.88 16.09 9.68
C GLY A 112 -39.84 15.45 8.66
N ALA A 113 -40.92 14.83 9.14
CA ALA A 113 -42.09 14.47 8.31
C ALA A 113 -42.91 15.75 7.96
N PRO A 114 -43.78 15.78 6.92
CA PRO A 114 -44.92 14.87 6.84
C PRO A 114 -45.20 14.21 5.47
N ALA A 115 -45.76 13.01 5.60
CA ALA A 115 -46.58 12.21 4.70
C ALA A 115 -47.13 12.83 3.41
N ILE A 116 -46.85 12.18 2.26
CA ILE A 116 -47.81 11.94 1.15
C ILE A 116 -47.56 10.56 0.52
N GLN A 117 -48.48 9.64 0.83
CA GLN A 117 -49.10 8.59 -0.01
C GLN A 117 -48.25 7.80 -1.02
N LYS A 118 -48.06 6.50 -0.73
CA LYS A 118 -48.08 5.46 -1.76
C LYS A 118 -49.53 5.23 -2.20
N PRO A 119 -49.75 4.96 -3.50
CA PRO A 119 -50.43 3.72 -3.82
C PRO A 119 -49.57 2.83 -4.71
N MET A 120 -49.69 1.56 -4.38
CA MET A 120 -49.27 0.38 -5.11
C MET A 120 -49.97 0.37 -6.48
N GLY A 121 -49.21 0.13 -7.55
CA GLY A 121 -49.72 -0.13 -8.88
C GLY A 121 -48.96 -1.30 -9.50
N ASP A 122 -49.64 -2.43 -9.62
CA ASP A 122 -49.18 -3.65 -10.28
C ASP A 122 -49.04 -3.46 -11.80
N GLY A 123 -47.82 -3.66 -12.29
CA GLY A 123 -47.42 -4.14 -13.63
C GLY A 123 -47.86 -3.35 -14.88
N PRO A 124 -47.46 -3.80 -16.08
CA PRO A 124 -46.17 -4.36 -16.50
C PRO A 124 -45.64 -3.62 -17.74
N GLU A 125 -44.39 -3.17 -17.78
CA GLU A 125 -43.80 -2.81 -19.08
C GLU A 125 -42.28 -3.02 -19.10
N LYS A 126 -41.91 -4.21 -19.61
CA LYS A 126 -40.66 -4.41 -20.32
C LYS A 126 -40.55 -3.32 -21.39
N LYS A 127 -39.58 -2.43 -21.24
CA LYS A 127 -39.05 -1.64 -22.36
C LYS A 127 -37.53 -1.67 -22.30
N ASP A 128 -36.99 -2.62 -23.04
CA ASP A 128 -35.71 -2.57 -23.73
C ASP A 128 -34.51 -2.12 -22.90
N ARG A 129 -34.11 -2.97 -21.97
CA ARG A 129 -32.69 -3.05 -21.62
C ARG A 129 -32.05 -3.90 -22.72
N PRO A 130 -31.24 -3.34 -23.63
CA PRO A 130 -30.51 -4.17 -24.57
C PRO A 130 -29.67 -5.14 -23.73
N GLU A 131 -29.80 -6.43 -24.05
CA GLU A 131 -28.92 -7.46 -23.54
C GLU A 131 -27.49 -6.95 -23.64
N LYS A 132 -26.80 -6.89 -22.49
CA LYS A 132 -25.36 -6.66 -22.45
C LYS A 132 -24.68 -7.89 -23.07
N THR A 133 -24.67 -7.98 -24.39
CA THR A 133 -23.56 -8.59 -25.12
C THR A 133 -22.34 -7.74 -24.75
N GLY A 134 -21.37 -8.33 -24.07
CA GLY A 134 -20.17 -7.64 -23.64
C GLY A 134 -19.44 -6.95 -24.80
N LEU A 135 -18.50 -6.07 -24.46
CA LEU A 135 -17.68 -5.35 -25.44
C LEU A 135 -17.23 -6.26 -26.57
N SER A 136 -17.49 -5.83 -27.80
CA SER A 136 -17.02 -6.53 -28.98
C SER A 136 -15.48 -6.51 -29.03
N PRO A 137 -14.84 -7.50 -29.67
CA PRO A 137 -13.39 -7.51 -29.84
C PRO A 137 -12.84 -6.24 -30.50
N GLN A 138 -13.62 -5.57 -31.36
CA GLN A 138 -13.22 -4.30 -31.99
C GLN A 138 -13.22 -3.13 -30.99
N GLU A 139 -14.22 -3.05 -30.11
CA GLU A 139 -14.26 -2.03 -29.05
C GLU A 139 -13.14 -2.25 -28.03
N ILE A 140 -12.88 -3.50 -27.63
CA ILE A 140 -11.77 -3.84 -26.74
C ILE A 140 -10.44 -3.35 -27.33
N LYS A 141 -10.21 -3.55 -28.63
CA LYS A 141 -9.03 -3.03 -29.34
C LYS A 141 -8.99 -1.50 -29.36
N ALA A 142 -10.13 -0.83 -29.60
CA ALA A 142 -10.20 0.62 -29.60
C ALA A 142 -9.89 1.21 -28.21
N TYR A 143 -10.35 0.57 -27.14
CA TYR A 143 -9.99 0.91 -25.76
C TYR A 143 -8.51 0.67 -25.47
N GLY A 144 -7.95 -0.44 -25.97
CA GLY A 144 -6.50 -0.71 -25.91
C GLY A 144 -5.67 0.37 -26.57
N GLU A 145 -6.03 0.81 -27.78
CA GLU A 145 -5.35 1.91 -28.48
C GLU A 145 -5.45 3.24 -27.73
N LYS A 146 -6.61 3.55 -27.15
CA LYS A 146 -6.76 4.74 -26.29
C LYS A 146 -5.84 4.68 -25.08
N LYS A 147 -5.77 3.52 -24.40
CA LYS A 147 -4.85 3.29 -23.28
C LYS A 147 -3.39 3.48 -23.72
N ARG A 148 -2.99 2.89 -24.85
CA ARG A 148 -1.63 3.02 -25.41
C ARG A 148 -1.23 4.47 -25.66
N ARG A 149 -2.11 5.27 -26.26
CA ARG A 149 -1.87 6.71 -26.47
C ARG A 149 -1.69 7.47 -25.15
N MET A 150 -2.53 7.18 -24.16
CA MET A 150 -2.39 7.80 -22.83
C MET A 150 -1.09 7.37 -22.13
N GLU A 151 -0.62 6.13 -22.32
CA GLU A 151 0.67 5.69 -21.81
C GLU A 151 1.85 6.40 -22.49
N GLU A 152 1.77 6.67 -23.79
CA GLU A 152 2.72 7.49 -24.52
C GLU A 152 2.75 8.93 -23.99
N ASP A 153 1.57 9.54 -23.78
CA ASP A 153 1.45 10.88 -23.19
C ASP A 153 2.03 10.92 -21.76
N LEU A 154 1.80 9.88 -20.97
CA LEU A 154 2.34 9.77 -19.61
C LEU A 154 3.88 9.70 -19.63
N LYS A 155 4.44 8.94 -20.58
CA LYS A 155 5.89 8.87 -20.79
C LYS A 155 6.45 10.24 -21.18
N GLU A 156 5.78 10.94 -22.09
CA GLU A 156 6.20 12.30 -22.49
C GLU A 156 6.14 13.28 -21.31
N ALA A 157 5.07 13.25 -20.51
CA ALA A 157 4.94 14.08 -19.32
C ALA A 157 6.04 13.78 -18.28
N THR A 158 6.43 12.51 -18.15
CA THR A 158 7.54 12.09 -17.29
C THR A 158 8.89 12.63 -17.78
N GLU A 159 9.14 12.60 -19.09
CA GLU A 159 10.35 13.19 -19.68
C GLU A 159 10.39 14.71 -19.52
N ARG A 160 9.24 15.39 -19.70
CA ARG A 160 9.14 16.83 -19.41
C ARG A 160 9.44 17.13 -17.94
N LEU A 161 8.94 16.32 -17.01
CA LEU A 161 9.24 16.46 -15.59
C LEU A 161 10.73 16.29 -15.29
N ARG A 162 11.37 15.30 -15.91
CA ARG A 162 12.81 15.04 -15.80
C ARG A 162 13.63 16.21 -16.34
N LYS A 163 13.27 16.75 -17.50
CA LYS A 163 13.92 17.92 -18.11
C LYS A 163 13.76 19.17 -17.25
N ALA A 164 12.53 19.47 -16.83
CA ALA A 164 12.23 20.61 -15.95
C ALA A 164 12.97 20.55 -14.62
N SER A 165 13.16 19.34 -14.07
CA SER A 165 13.92 19.15 -12.83
C SER A 165 15.41 19.43 -13.01
N ARG A 166 15.99 19.12 -14.18
CA ARG A 166 17.39 19.47 -14.51
C ARG A 166 17.57 20.96 -14.73
N GLU A 167 16.61 21.60 -15.39
CA GLU A 167 16.60 23.04 -15.69
C GLU A 167 16.13 23.90 -14.52
N GLN A 168 15.76 23.28 -13.38
CA GLN A 168 15.22 23.94 -12.19
C GLN A 168 14.01 24.86 -12.48
N ASN A 169 13.18 24.50 -13.46
CA ASN A 169 12.00 25.29 -13.83
C ASN A 169 10.75 24.78 -13.05
N PRO A 170 10.30 25.51 -11.99
CA PRO A 170 9.22 25.04 -11.13
C PRO A 170 7.85 25.01 -11.82
N GLU A 171 7.60 25.93 -12.74
CA GLU A 171 6.32 26.03 -13.46
C GLU A 171 6.12 24.82 -14.37
N VAL A 172 7.13 24.48 -15.18
CA VAL A 172 7.09 23.31 -16.06
C VAL A 172 7.02 22.02 -15.24
N LYS A 173 7.68 21.98 -14.06
CA LYS A 173 7.62 20.85 -13.14
C LYS A 173 6.20 20.61 -12.62
N GLU A 174 5.52 21.65 -12.14
CA GLU A 174 4.16 21.52 -11.62
C GLU A 174 3.16 21.19 -12.74
N LYS A 175 3.32 21.78 -13.93
CA LYS A 175 2.51 21.42 -15.10
C LYS A 175 2.69 19.95 -15.48
N ALA A 176 3.93 19.46 -15.57
CA ALA A 176 4.21 18.07 -15.89
C ALA A 176 3.62 17.10 -14.86
N LYS A 177 3.69 17.43 -13.56
CA LYS A 177 3.02 16.64 -12.50
C LYS A 177 1.50 16.65 -12.64
N ALA A 178 0.90 17.79 -12.93
CA ALA A 178 -0.55 17.91 -13.13
C ALA A 178 -1.01 17.08 -14.33
N ASP A 179 -0.26 17.13 -15.44
CA ASP A 179 -0.50 16.28 -16.61
C ASP A 179 -0.39 14.80 -16.29
N MET A 180 0.66 14.38 -15.56
CA MET A 180 0.79 12.98 -15.13
C MET A 180 -0.42 12.52 -14.32
N ARG A 181 -0.86 13.31 -13.32
CA ARG A 181 -2.04 12.98 -12.51
C ARG A 181 -3.30 12.86 -13.35
N ARG A 182 -3.52 13.82 -14.27
CA ARG A 182 -4.67 13.84 -15.17
C ARG A 182 -4.69 12.59 -16.06
N ILE A 183 -3.58 12.30 -16.72
CA ILE A 183 -3.45 11.17 -17.65
C ILE A 183 -3.64 9.84 -16.90
N SER A 184 -2.99 9.67 -15.74
CA SER A 184 -3.19 8.49 -14.90
C SER A 184 -4.66 8.33 -14.50
N GLY A 185 -5.34 9.42 -14.12
CA GLY A 185 -6.78 9.40 -13.83
C GLY A 185 -7.61 8.91 -15.01
N GLN A 186 -7.33 9.41 -16.22
CA GLN A 186 -8.02 8.97 -17.45
C GLN A 186 -7.78 7.50 -17.79
N ILE A 187 -6.58 6.97 -17.53
CA ILE A 187 -6.29 5.53 -17.70
C ILE A 187 -7.15 4.69 -16.74
N TYR A 188 -7.32 5.12 -15.49
CA TYR A 188 -8.18 4.43 -14.52
C TYR A 188 -9.66 4.54 -14.87
N GLU A 189 -10.14 5.71 -15.27
CA GLU A 189 -11.51 5.89 -15.75
C GLU A 189 -11.82 5.00 -16.95
N LEU A 190 -10.89 4.91 -17.91
CA LEU A 190 -11.02 4.04 -19.07
C LEU A 190 -11.06 2.57 -18.65
N THR A 191 -10.21 2.18 -17.71
CA THR A 191 -10.17 0.82 -17.14
C THR A 191 -11.49 0.48 -16.47
N ASP A 192 -12.03 1.38 -15.66
CA ASP A 192 -13.32 1.21 -15.00
C ASP A 192 -14.47 1.13 -16.01
N GLN A 193 -14.43 1.94 -17.07
CA GLN A 193 -15.41 1.90 -18.14
C GLN A 193 -15.41 0.54 -18.84
N VAL A 194 -14.22 0.05 -19.22
CA VAL A 194 -14.06 -1.27 -19.85
C VAL A 194 -14.54 -2.36 -18.91
N LYS A 195 -14.17 -2.30 -17.63
CA LYS A 195 -14.61 -3.26 -16.61
C LYS A 195 -16.14 -3.30 -16.46
N ARG A 196 -16.82 -2.14 -16.46
CA ARG A 196 -18.29 -2.04 -16.34
C ARG A 196 -19.05 -2.50 -17.58
N GLN A 197 -18.44 -2.31 -18.74
CA GLN A 197 -19.02 -2.65 -20.05
C GLN A 197 -18.73 -4.10 -20.45
N ASN A 198 -17.64 -4.69 -19.94
CA ASN A 198 -17.30 -6.07 -20.23
C ASN A 198 -18.15 -7.06 -19.39
N THR A 199 -18.35 -8.26 -19.94
CA THR A 199 -19.13 -9.31 -19.30
C THR A 199 -18.46 -9.77 -18.00
N GLY A 200 -19.22 -9.78 -16.91
CA GLY A 200 -18.73 -10.28 -15.61
C GLY A 200 -17.80 -9.32 -14.85
N GLY A 201 -17.68 -8.05 -15.26
CA GLY A 201 -16.89 -7.09 -14.50
C GLY A 201 -15.37 -7.34 -14.57
N LYS A 202 -14.91 -8.08 -15.58
CA LYS A 202 -13.52 -8.46 -15.78
C LYS A 202 -12.86 -7.59 -16.84
N LEU A 203 -11.57 -7.34 -16.69
CA LEU A 203 -10.77 -6.71 -17.75
C LEU A 203 -10.34 -7.76 -18.77
N PRO A 204 -10.05 -7.37 -20.03
CA PRO A 204 -9.40 -8.25 -21.00
C PRO A 204 -8.06 -8.76 -20.45
N ASP A 205 -7.69 -10.01 -20.76
CA ASP A 205 -6.48 -10.63 -20.22
C ASP A 205 -5.19 -9.86 -20.59
N ASP A 206 -5.19 -9.20 -21.75
CA ASP A 206 -4.04 -8.43 -22.25
C ASP A 206 -4.07 -6.96 -21.83
N TRP A 207 -5.03 -6.54 -20.99
CA TRP A 207 -5.22 -5.13 -20.63
C TRP A 207 -4.01 -4.50 -19.94
N TRP A 208 -3.28 -5.28 -19.13
CA TRP A 208 -2.08 -4.84 -18.41
C TRP A 208 -0.77 -5.36 -19.01
N ARG A 209 -0.83 -6.12 -20.10
CA ARG A 209 0.38 -6.60 -20.79
C ARG A 209 0.95 -5.49 -21.65
N LYS A 210 2.27 -5.31 -21.56
CA LYS A 210 3.07 -4.34 -22.32
C LYS A 210 3.58 -4.95 -23.61
#